data_AF-A0A9E1ZCT5-F1
#
_entry.id   AF-A0A9E1ZCT5-F1
#
_cell.length_a   1.000
_cell.length_b   1.000
_cell.length_c   1.000
_cell.angle_alpha   90.00
_cell.angle_beta   90.00
_cell.angle_gamma   90.00
#
_symmetry.space_group_name_H-M   'P 1'
#
loop_
_entity.id
_entity.type
_entity.pdbx_description
1 polymer ?
#
loop_
_entity_poly.entity_id
_entity_poly.type
_entity_poly.pdbx_seq_one_letter_code
_entity_poly.pdbx_strand_id
1 'polypeptide(L)'
;MGVAIKLRKGTAAEHTTFAGAEAEVTVQKSDIAGDPWTLRVHDGLGGTGHHIPTEDSVATLTNKTLSSYNLSGTISDDVGNLIATVSGGKLVFEPGSLTLDAPTIVDQGKTVAIEQMVARIARKNQMILGD
;
A
#
# COMPACT_ATOMS: atom_id res chain seq x y z
N MET A 1 -8.06 -11.00 -43.66
CA MET A 1 -9.35 -11.59 -43.24
C MET A 1 -9.34 -11.62 -41.72
N GLY A 2 -10.21 -10.86 -41.07
CA GLY A 2 -10.36 -10.91 -39.61
C GLY A 2 -11.46 -11.90 -39.24
N VAL A 3 -11.23 -12.73 -38.23
CA VAL A 3 -12.28 -13.56 -37.62
C VAL A 3 -12.80 -12.80 -36.40
N ALA A 4 -14.11 -12.56 -36.36
CA ALA A 4 -14.76 -12.02 -35.17
C ALA A 4 -15.16 -13.18 -34.25
N ILE A 5 -14.63 -13.18 -33.03
CA ILE A 5 -14.97 -14.17 -31.99
C ILE A 5 -15.88 -13.48 -30.97
N LYS A 6 -16.98 -14.14 -30.59
CA LYS A 6 -17.84 -13.73 -29.49
C LYS A 6 -17.58 -14.64 -28.29
N LEU A 7 -17.20 -14.05 -27.16
CA LEU A 7 -17.03 -14.77 -25.90
C LEU A 7 -18.38 -14.97 -25.22
N ARG A 8 -18.50 -16.06 -24.45
CA ARG A 8 -19.63 -16.24 -23.52
C ARG A 8 -19.63 -15.11 -22.50
N LYS A 9 -20.82 -14.65 -22.11
CA LYS A 9 -20.99 -13.50 -21.22
C LYS A 9 -22.16 -13.65 -20.24
N GLY A 10 -22.05 -13.00 -19.08
CA GLY A 10 -23.08 -12.97 -18.04
C GLY A 10 -22.85 -11.86 -17.01
N THR A 11 -23.82 -11.57 -16.12
CA THR A 11 -23.67 -10.65 -14.97
C THR A 11 -22.64 -11.19 -13.96
N ALA A 12 -22.28 -10.40 -12.95
CA ALA A 12 -21.49 -10.92 -11.83
C ALA A 12 -22.23 -12.06 -11.10
N ALA A 13 -23.54 -11.92 -10.89
CA ALA A 13 -24.37 -12.94 -10.24
C ALA A 13 -24.48 -14.24 -11.05
N GLU A 14 -24.57 -14.16 -12.38
CA GLU A 14 -24.52 -15.35 -13.23
C GLU A 14 -23.14 -16.04 -13.13
N HIS A 15 -22.07 -15.25 -13.08
CA HIS A 15 -20.72 -15.78 -12.88
C HIS A 15 -20.45 -16.38 -11.50
N THR A 16 -21.22 -16.06 -10.45
CA THR A 16 -20.97 -16.66 -9.13
C THR A 16 -21.31 -18.15 -9.09
N THR A 17 -22.17 -18.61 -10.00
CA THR A 17 -22.65 -20.00 -10.09
C THR A 17 -22.19 -20.71 -11.36
N PHE A 18 -21.64 -19.98 -12.32
CA PHE A 18 -21.08 -20.54 -13.56
C PHE A 18 -19.65 -21.06 -13.33
N ALA A 19 -19.43 -22.33 -13.62
CA ALA A 19 -18.10 -22.94 -13.68
C ALA A 19 -17.66 -23.07 -15.14
N GLY A 20 -16.66 -22.29 -15.57
CA GLY A 20 -16.05 -22.43 -16.88
C GLY A 20 -15.05 -23.60 -16.93
N ALA A 21 -14.76 -24.06 -18.15
CA ALA A 21 -13.72 -25.06 -18.37
C ALA A 21 -12.31 -24.47 -18.16
N GLU A 22 -11.31 -25.33 -17.98
CA GLU A 22 -9.91 -24.89 -17.93
C GLU A 22 -9.55 -24.07 -19.18
N ALA A 23 -8.90 -22.92 -18.97
CA ALA A 23 -8.50 -21.95 -19.98
C ALA A 23 -9.67 -21.29 -20.74
N GLU A 24 -10.90 -21.43 -20.27
CA GLU A 24 -12.02 -20.68 -20.81
C GLU A 24 -11.92 -19.19 -20.43
N VAL A 25 -12.23 -18.31 -21.39
CA VAL A 25 -12.37 -16.87 -21.16
C VAL A 25 -13.82 -16.45 -21.37
N THR A 26 -14.41 -15.81 -20.36
CA THR A 26 -15.75 -15.23 -20.41
C THR A 26 -15.71 -13.73 -20.14
N VAL A 27 -16.79 -13.04 -20.51
CA VAL A 27 -16.98 -11.61 -20.25
C VAL A 27 -18.02 -11.42 -19.16
N GLN A 28 -17.63 -10.81 -18.04
CA GLN A 28 -18.60 -10.25 -17.12
C GLN A 28 -19.15 -8.94 -17.71
N LYS A 29 -20.47 -8.88 -17.87
CA LYS A 29 -21.15 -7.66 -18.32
C LYS A 29 -21.38 -6.71 -17.17
N SER A 30 -21.28 -5.43 -17.48
CA SER A 30 -21.78 -4.39 -16.58
C SER A 30 -23.30 -4.46 -16.48
N ASP A 31 -23.83 -4.12 -15.31
CA ASP A 31 -25.26 -4.07 -15.05
C ASP A 31 -25.64 -2.92 -14.10
N ILE A 32 -26.92 -2.88 -13.72
CA ILE A 32 -27.47 -1.84 -12.84
C ILE A 32 -26.96 -1.92 -11.40
N ALA A 33 -26.31 -3.01 -10.99
CA ALA A 33 -25.71 -3.15 -9.67
C ALA A 33 -24.36 -2.42 -9.59
N GLY A 34 -23.88 -1.85 -10.70
CA GLY A 34 -22.62 -1.11 -10.77
C GLY A 34 -21.41 -2.00 -11.08
N ASP A 35 -21.62 -3.25 -11.47
CA ASP A 35 -20.53 -4.13 -11.89
C ASP A 35 -19.83 -3.57 -13.15
N PRO A 36 -18.49 -3.59 -13.23
CA PRO A 36 -17.77 -3.17 -14.42
C PRO A 36 -17.71 -4.28 -15.48
N TRP A 37 -17.48 -3.88 -16.74
CA TRP A 37 -17.10 -4.80 -17.81
C TRP A 37 -15.71 -5.37 -17.53
N THR A 38 -15.60 -6.69 -17.39
CA THR A 38 -14.33 -7.36 -17.11
C THR A 38 -14.21 -8.70 -17.82
N LEU A 39 -12.98 -9.14 -18.05
CA LEU A 39 -12.69 -10.50 -18.49
C LEU A 39 -12.50 -11.42 -17.28
N ARG A 40 -12.94 -12.67 -17.39
CA ARG A 40 -12.69 -13.72 -16.42
C ARG A 40 -12.03 -14.92 -17.10
N VAL A 41 -11.06 -15.53 -16.42
CA VAL A 41 -10.41 -16.79 -16.83
C VAL A 41 -10.81 -17.90 -15.88
N HIS A 42 -11.07 -19.09 -16.40
CA HIS A 42 -11.53 -20.25 -15.63
C HIS A 42 -10.47 -21.34 -15.58
N ASP A 43 -10.41 -22.03 -14.44
CA ASP A 43 -9.42 -23.09 -14.13
C ASP A 43 -10.01 -24.51 -14.19
N GLY A 44 -11.32 -24.63 -14.45
CA GLY A 44 -12.02 -25.93 -14.49
C GLY A 44 -12.27 -26.56 -13.12
N LEU A 45 -11.92 -25.89 -12.01
CA LEU A 45 -12.08 -26.42 -10.65
C LEU A 45 -13.38 -25.96 -9.97
N GLY A 46 -14.21 -25.20 -10.71
CA GLY A 46 -15.45 -24.63 -10.21
C GLY A 46 -15.25 -23.29 -9.50
N GLY A 47 -16.35 -22.59 -9.22
CA GLY A 47 -16.32 -21.24 -8.65
C GLY A 47 -16.36 -20.15 -9.71
N THR A 48 -16.12 -18.91 -9.31
CA THR A 48 -16.51 -17.74 -10.12
C THR A 48 -15.55 -17.41 -11.26
N GLY A 49 -14.47 -18.17 -11.43
CA GLY A 49 -13.31 -17.78 -12.24
C GLY A 49 -12.52 -16.62 -11.64
N HIS A 50 -11.45 -16.24 -12.33
CA HIS A 50 -10.50 -15.19 -11.92
C HIS A 50 -10.64 -13.95 -12.77
N HIS A 51 -10.85 -12.80 -12.15
CA HIS A 51 -10.90 -11.51 -12.86
C HIS A 51 -9.54 -11.13 -13.42
N ILE A 52 -9.55 -10.61 -14.64
CA ILE A 52 -8.41 -9.88 -15.21
C ILE A 52 -8.58 -8.41 -14.83
N PRO A 53 -7.63 -7.82 -14.08
CA PRO A 53 -7.65 -6.39 -13.74
C PRO A 53 -7.65 -5.52 -15.00
N THR A 54 -8.40 -4.42 -14.97
CA THR A 54 -8.29 -3.34 -15.97
C THR A 54 -7.07 -2.47 -15.69
N GLU A 55 -6.66 -1.64 -16.66
CA GLU A 55 -5.57 -0.67 -16.48
C GLU A 55 -5.83 0.27 -15.28
N ASP A 56 -7.08 0.70 -15.11
CA ASP A 56 -7.52 1.53 -13.98
C ASP A 56 -7.88 0.73 -12.71
N SER A 57 -7.55 -0.56 -12.64
CA SER A 57 -7.90 -1.38 -11.48
C SER A 57 -7.00 -1.02 -10.30
N VAL A 58 -7.45 -0.05 -9.51
CA VAL A 58 -6.80 0.33 -8.27
C VAL A 58 -7.19 -0.68 -7.19
N ALA A 59 -6.22 -1.46 -6.71
CA ALA A 59 -6.43 -2.32 -5.56
C ALA A 59 -6.56 -1.46 -4.29
N THR A 60 -7.77 -1.33 -3.77
CA THR A 60 -7.98 -0.71 -2.45
C THR A 60 -7.54 -1.70 -1.36
N LEU A 61 -6.49 -1.34 -0.63
CA LEU A 61 -5.98 -2.14 0.48
C LEU A 61 -6.72 -1.77 1.78
N THR A 62 -7.88 -2.39 2.00
CA THR A 62 -8.61 -2.23 3.27
C THR A 62 -8.20 -3.33 4.25
N ASN A 63 -7.62 -2.95 5.39
CA ASN A 63 -7.19 -3.87 6.47
C ASN A 63 -6.28 -5.01 6.01
N LYS A 64 -5.38 -4.75 5.06
CA LYS A 64 -4.39 -5.71 4.60
C LYS A 64 -3.00 -5.39 5.15
N THR A 65 -2.29 -6.43 5.58
CA THR A 65 -0.86 -6.33 5.91
C THR A 65 -0.06 -6.42 4.63
N LEU A 66 0.73 -5.39 4.33
CA LEU A 66 1.68 -5.42 3.23
C LEU A 66 2.96 -6.13 3.66
N SER A 67 3.26 -7.26 3.02
CA SER A 67 4.52 -8.00 3.18
C SER A 67 5.38 -7.77 1.93
N SER A 68 6.64 -7.36 2.11
CA SER A 68 7.58 -7.10 0.99
C SER A 68 7.14 -6.01 0.00
N TYR A 69 6.77 -4.83 0.51
CA TYR A 69 6.41 -3.68 -0.31
C TYR A 69 7.63 -2.83 -0.69
N ASN A 70 7.51 -2.08 -1.80
CA ASN A 70 8.41 -0.97 -2.13
C ASN A 70 7.55 0.29 -2.23
N LEU A 71 7.70 1.21 -1.28
CA LEU A 71 7.06 2.52 -1.33
C LEU A 71 8.04 3.54 -1.91
N SER A 72 7.61 4.24 -2.95
CA SER A 72 8.38 5.30 -3.62
C SER A 72 7.43 6.40 -4.09
N GLY A 73 7.89 7.65 -4.12
CA GLY A 73 7.12 8.78 -4.65
C GLY A 73 7.09 9.98 -3.73
N THR A 74 6.14 10.89 -3.98
CA THR A 74 5.91 12.12 -3.22
C THR A 74 4.59 12.05 -2.45
N ILE A 75 4.55 12.67 -1.29
CA ILE A 75 3.34 12.98 -0.53
C ILE A 75 3.09 14.47 -0.71
N SER A 76 1.92 14.83 -1.21
CA SER A 76 1.50 16.21 -1.43
C SER A 76 0.22 16.54 -0.66
N ASP A 77 -0.02 17.82 -0.39
CA ASP A 77 -1.33 18.28 0.09
C ASP A 77 -2.39 18.26 -1.02
N ASP A 78 -3.63 18.61 -0.66
CA ASP A 78 -4.78 18.68 -1.56
C ASP A 78 -4.66 19.78 -2.64
N VAL A 79 -3.70 20.70 -2.48
CA VAL A 79 -3.37 21.77 -3.43
C VAL A 79 -2.12 21.43 -4.27
N GLY A 80 -1.48 20.29 -4.01
CA GLY A 80 -0.34 19.78 -4.76
C GLY A 80 1.03 20.22 -4.25
N ASN A 81 1.13 20.89 -3.10
CA ASN A 81 2.42 21.24 -2.50
C ASN A 81 3.10 19.98 -1.95
N LEU A 82 4.41 19.84 -2.20
CA LEU A 82 5.20 18.72 -1.69
C LEU A 82 5.33 18.80 -0.16
N ILE A 83 4.87 17.75 0.54
CA ILE A 83 5.02 17.59 1.98
C ILE A 83 6.27 16.75 2.30
N ALA A 84 6.42 15.61 1.60
CA ALA A 84 7.51 14.67 1.82
C ALA A 84 7.80 13.80 0.59
N THR A 85 8.97 13.18 0.56
CA THR A 85 9.34 12.13 -0.39
C THR A 85 9.53 10.80 0.35
N VAL A 86 9.22 9.68 -0.32
CA VAL A 86 9.57 8.35 0.18
C VAL A 86 10.92 7.96 -0.42
N SER A 87 11.95 7.91 0.42
CA SER A 87 13.31 7.60 0.02
C SER A 87 13.96 6.62 0.98
N GLY A 88 14.46 5.49 0.45
CA GLY A 88 15.14 4.46 1.23
C GLY A 88 14.29 3.86 2.37
N GLY A 89 12.96 3.75 2.17
CA GLY A 89 12.03 3.27 3.20
C GLY A 89 11.75 4.28 4.32
N LYS A 90 12.13 5.55 4.14
CA LYS A 90 11.87 6.65 5.07
C LYS A 90 10.98 7.70 4.41
N LEU A 91 10.19 8.38 5.23
CA LEU A 91 9.57 9.65 4.85
C LEU A 91 10.59 10.76 5.11
N VAL A 92 10.92 11.51 4.07
CA VAL A 92 11.82 12.66 4.12
C VAL A 92 11.01 13.91 3.86
N PHE A 93 10.82 14.73 4.89
CA PHE A 93 10.07 15.98 4.82
C PHE A 93 10.94 17.11 4.28
N GLU A 94 10.34 18.04 3.55
CA GLU A 94 11.02 19.26 3.09
C GLU A 94 11.46 20.14 4.29
N PRO A 95 12.55 20.92 4.16
CA PRO A 95 12.96 21.85 5.21
C PRO A 95 11.83 22.83 5.56
N GLY A 96 11.47 22.90 6.85
CA GLY A 96 10.43 23.82 7.34
C GLY A 96 8.98 23.36 7.10
N SER A 97 8.73 22.16 6.58
CA SER A 97 7.36 21.64 6.35
C SER A 97 6.79 20.82 7.50
N LEU A 98 7.58 20.57 8.55
CA LEU A 98 7.18 19.72 9.66
C LEU A 98 6.66 20.54 10.85
N THR A 99 5.34 20.71 10.92
CA THR A 99 4.66 21.14 12.16
C THR A 99 4.10 19.90 12.84
N LEU A 100 4.59 19.58 14.04
CA LEU A 100 4.16 18.44 14.83
C LEU A 100 3.20 18.92 15.91
N ASP A 101 1.93 19.06 15.53
CA ASP A 101 0.89 19.62 16.42
C ASP A 101 0.51 18.71 17.60
N ALA A 102 1.10 17.51 17.70
CA ALA A 102 0.95 16.60 18.84
C ALA A 102 2.33 16.15 19.36
N PRO A 103 2.68 16.42 20.63
CA PRO A 103 4.04 16.22 21.16
C PRO A 103 4.44 14.75 21.37
N THR A 104 3.64 13.76 20.97
CA THR A 104 4.04 12.35 21.10
C THR A 104 4.78 11.86 19.87
N ILE A 105 5.86 12.54 19.49
CA ILE A 105 6.96 11.82 18.87
C ILE A 105 7.62 11.01 19.98
N VAL A 106 7.39 9.70 19.96
CA VAL A 106 8.24 8.79 20.70
C VAL A 106 9.55 8.72 19.94
N ASP A 107 10.48 9.62 20.25
CA ASP A 107 11.86 9.45 19.85
C ASP A 107 12.31 8.11 20.44
N GLN A 108 12.58 7.12 19.58
CA GLN A 108 13.08 5.83 20.03
C GLN A 108 14.55 5.92 20.47
N GLY A 109 15.18 7.09 20.28
CA GLY A 109 16.35 7.48 21.04
C GLY A 109 16.00 7.49 22.52
N LYS A 110 16.72 6.73 23.34
CA LYS A 110 16.66 6.92 24.79
C LYS A 110 17.10 8.35 25.09
N THR A 111 16.15 9.26 25.32
CA THR A 111 16.44 10.58 25.86
C THR A 111 17.07 10.39 27.23
N VAL A 112 18.40 10.48 27.29
CA VAL A 112 19.11 10.48 28.56
C VAL A 112 18.92 11.88 29.13
N ALA A 113 18.29 11.98 30.30
CA ALA A 113 18.14 13.26 30.99
C ALA A 113 19.51 13.94 31.13
N ILE A 114 19.58 15.26 30.96
CA ILE A 114 20.83 16.03 30.96
C ILE A 114 21.61 15.75 32.24
N GLU A 115 20.92 15.60 33.37
CA GLU A 115 21.50 15.26 34.67
C GLU A 115 22.26 13.92 34.65
N GLN A 116 21.74 12.91 33.93
CA GLN A 116 22.40 11.62 33.77
C GLN A 116 23.61 11.69 32.82
N MET A 117 23.56 12.58 31.81
CA MET A 117 24.70 12.85 30.93
C MET A 117 25.83 13.57 31.69
N VAL A 118 25.48 14.61 32.45
CA VAL A 118 26.41 15.38 33.29
C VAL A 118 27.04 14.47 34.35
N ALA A 119 26.25 13.62 35.02
CA ALA A 119 26.75 12.66 36.00
C ALA A 119 27.68 11.59 35.39
N ARG A 120 27.52 11.25 34.11
CA ARG A 120 28.47 10.36 33.39
C ARG A 120 29.78 11.08 33.09
N ILE A 121 29.72 12.34 32.64
CA ILE A 121 30.92 13.15 32.37
C ILE A 121 31.70 13.40 33.66
N ALA A 122 31.02 13.79 34.74
CA ALA A 122 31.65 14.05 36.03
C ALA A 122 32.36 12.81 36.59
N ARG A 123 31.70 11.64 36.54
CA ARG A 123 32.34 10.37 36.95
C ARG A 123 33.53 10.00 36.08
N LYS A 124 33.43 10.19 34.76
CA LYS A 124 34.55 9.96 33.83
C LYS A 124 35.73 10.89 34.13
N ASN A 125 35.48 12.15 34.43
CA ASN A 125 36.53 13.10 34.79
C ASN A 125 37.17 12.77 36.14
N GLN A 126 36.40 12.32 37.13
CA GLN A 126 36.94 11.84 38.42
C GLN A 126 37.78 10.56 38.26
N MET A 127 37.45 9.68 37.31
CA MET A 127 38.27 8.51 36.99
C MET A 127 39.58 8.87 36.28
N ILE A 128 39.67 10.03 35.62
CA ILE A 128 40.90 10.51 34.96
C ILE A 128 41.78 11.28 35.96
N LEU A 129 41.21 11.76 37.06
CA LEU A 129 41.84 12.63 38.05
C LEU A 129 42.09 11.95 39.42
N GLY A 130 42.14 10.61 39.46
CA GLY A 130 42.72 9.89 40.61
C GLY A 130 43.94 9.11 40.11
N ASP A 131 45.16 9.38 40.56
CA ASP A 131 45.63 10.18 41.72
C ASP A 131 45.88 11.67 41.46
#